data_AF-A0A933XAZ3-F1
#
_entry.id   AF-A0A933XAZ3-F1
#
_cell.length_a   1.000
_cell.length_b   1.000
_cell.length_c   1.000
_cell.angle_alpha   90.00
_cell.angle_beta   90.00
_cell.angle_gamma   90.00
#
_symmetry.space_group_name_H-M   'P 1'
#
loop_
_entity.id
_entity.type
_entity.pdbx_description
1 polymer ?
#
loop_
_entity_poly.entity_id
_entity_poly.type
_entity_poly.pdbx_seq_one_letter_code
_entity_poly.pdbx_strand_id
1 'polypeptide(L)'
;MKNIYLFFLLLLIFIPFSDFAQNNDPYLSFGLHGGIIAVDVKPTNEYFSSINPVLECEAAVNINRSFAVFFNFDLSNIRKKEFFGDKTYLSHYKIFYLGFRYTYNINNKFGIFGQTQLGAGTQKSLDEPPTTEFNFGDIAADISIGLGAKYSITKSLEFSTKAKWHGKLFFTFLGGLNFNLPEIRK
;
A
#
# COMPACT_ATOMS: atom_id res chain seq x y z
N MET A 1 -22.88 3.73 10.98
CA MET A 1 -21.99 3.84 12.18
C MET A 1 -21.60 2.49 12.81
N LYS A 2 -22.37 1.39 12.67
CA LYS A 2 -22.05 0.09 13.31
C LYS A 2 -20.78 -0.61 12.80
N ASN A 3 -20.32 -0.31 11.58
CA ASN A 3 -19.13 -0.97 10.99
C ASN A 3 -17.79 -0.41 11.46
N ILE A 4 -17.76 0.80 12.03
CA ILE A 4 -16.49 1.42 12.47
C ILE A 4 -15.99 0.78 13.76
N TYR A 5 -16.90 0.36 14.64
CA TYR A 5 -16.56 -0.35 15.86
C TYR A 5 -16.02 -1.75 15.59
N LEU A 6 -16.48 -2.42 14.53
CA LEU A 6 -15.93 -3.71 14.10
C LEU A 6 -14.51 -3.56 13.52
N PHE A 7 -14.24 -2.45 12.83
CA PHE A 7 -12.90 -2.08 12.35
C PHE A 7 -11.94 -1.80 13.51
N PHE A 8 -12.35 -1.01 14.51
CA PHE A 8 -11.56 -0.78 15.73
C PHE A 8 -11.39 -2.06 16.57
N LEU A 9 -12.41 -2.92 16.61
CA LEU A 9 -12.32 -4.22 17.29
C LEU A 9 -11.33 -5.16 16.59
N LEU A 10 -11.29 -5.19 15.25
CA LEU A 10 -10.28 -5.92 14.49
C LEU A 10 -8.88 -5.32 14.66
N LEU A 11 -8.76 -3.98 14.71
CA LEU A 11 -7.49 -3.29 14.99
C LEU A 11 -6.94 -3.65 16.38
N LEU A 12 -7.83 -3.89 17.35
CA LEU A 12 -7.49 -4.31 18.71
C LEU A 12 -7.17 -5.81 18.84
N ILE A 13 -7.68 -6.67 17.96
CA ILE A 13 -7.41 -8.12 17.95
C ILE A 13 -6.01 -8.45 17.39
N PHE A 14 -5.44 -7.57 16.54
CA PHE A 14 -4.07 -7.72 16.00
C PHE A 14 -2.98 -7.03 16.82
N ILE A 15 -3.28 -6.61 18.05
CA ILE A 15 -2.26 -6.28 19.06
C ILE A 15 -2.10 -7.52 19.94
N PRO A 16 -1.39 -8.60 19.52
CA PRO A 16 -0.97 -9.59 20.48
C PRO A 16 0.04 -8.92 21.42
N PHE A 17 -0.44 -8.64 22.63
CA PHE A 17 0.37 -8.41 23.80
C PHE A 17 1.27 -9.64 24.02
N SER A 18 2.50 -9.62 23.51
CA SER A 18 3.59 -10.43 24.08
C SER A 18 5.01 -10.00 23.75
N ASP A 19 5.26 -9.05 22.82
CA ASP A 19 6.65 -8.69 22.44
C ASP A 19 6.92 -7.17 22.29
N PHE A 20 6.09 -6.29 22.85
CA PHE A 20 6.38 -4.83 22.88
C PHE A 20 7.65 -4.48 23.69
N ALA A 21 8.26 -5.43 24.38
CA ALA A 21 9.38 -5.23 25.31
C ALA A 21 10.76 -5.65 24.78
N GLN A 22 10.92 -5.99 23.50
CA GLN A 22 12.27 -6.12 22.93
C GLN A 22 12.80 -4.73 22.55
N ASN A 23 13.39 -4.06 23.54
CA ASN A 23 14.17 -2.82 23.48
C ASN A 23 14.92 -2.67 22.14
N ASN A 24 14.32 -2.00 21.19
CA ASN A 24 15.03 -1.41 20.07
C ASN A 24 14.48 0.00 19.94
N ASP A 25 15.37 0.98 19.92
CA ASP A 25 14.98 2.36 19.82
C ASP A 25 14.18 2.58 18.53
N PRO A 26 13.15 3.44 18.57
CA PRO A 26 12.36 3.72 17.39
C PRO A 26 13.25 4.32 16.30
N TYR A 27 13.13 3.79 15.07
CA TYR A 27 13.91 4.25 13.93
C TYR A 27 13.01 4.56 12.73
N LEU A 28 13.49 5.48 11.89
CA LEU A 28 12.82 5.85 10.65
C LEU A 28 13.32 4.95 9.51
N SER A 29 12.41 4.54 8.64
CA SER A 29 12.77 3.87 7.39
C SER A 29 12.06 4.51 6.20
N PHE A 30 12.74 4.54 5.06
CA PHE A 30 12.20 5.06 3.81
C PHE A 30 12.29 3.99 2.73
N GLY A 31 11.17 3.72 2.06
CA GLY A 31 11.05 2.71 1.02
C GLY A 31 10.77 3.34 -0.34
N LEU A 32 11.36 2.76 -1.37
CA LEU A 32 10.93 2.96 -2.75
C LEU A 32 10.60 1.59 -3.36
N HIS A 33 9.36 1.42 -3.78
CA HIS A 33 8.84 0.18 -4.34
C HIS A 33 8.32 0.40 -5.74
N GLY A 34 8.71 -0.47 -6.65
CA GLY A 34 8.16 -0.56 -7.99
C GLY A 34 7.36 -1.84 -8.14
N GLY A 35 6.34 -1.82 -8.98
CA GLY A 35 5.56 -3.02 -9.20
C GLY A 35 4.48 -2.88 -10.23
N ILE A 36 3.51 -3.77 -10.14
CA ILE A 36 2.41 -3.86 -11.08
C ILE A 36 1.07 -3.89 -10.36
N ILE A 37 0.06 -3.31 -11.01
CA ILE A 37 -1.34 -3.40 -10.63
C ILE A 37 -2.00 -4.46 -11.52
N ALA A 38 -2.71 -5.39 -10.88
CA ALA A 38 -3.67 -6.28 -11.50
C ALA A 38 -5.08 -5.81 -11.10
N VAL A 39 -5.82 -5.26 -12.05
CA VAL A 39 -7.21 -4.83 -11.83
C VAL A 39 -8.13 -6.03 -12.02
N ASP A 40 -8.98 -6.31 -11.03
CA ASP A 40 -10.00 -7.35 -11.14
C ASP A 40 -11.15 -6.86 -12.04
N VAL A 41 -11.41 -7.59 -13.12
CA VAL A 41 -12.46 -7.29 -14.07
C VAL A 41 -13.59 -8.30 -13.84
N LYS A 42 -14.80 -7.76 -13.64
CA LYS A 42 -16.05 -8.51 -13.38
C LYS A 42 -16.20 -9.78 -14.25
N PRO A 43 -16.99 -10.77 -13.80
CA PRO A 43 -17.08 -12.12 -14.39
C PRO A 43 -17.72 -12.22 -15.79
N THR A 44 -17.91 -11.12 -16.52
CA THR A 44 -18.49 -11.15 -17.87
C THR A 44 -17.39 -11.29 -18.93
N ASN A 45 -16.90 -12.52 -19.11
CA ASN A 45 -16.27 -13.16 -20.29
C ASN A 45 -15.24 -12.43 -21.19
N GLU A 46 -14.75 -11.23 -20.87
CA GLU A 46 -13.60 -10.63 -21.57
C GLU A 46 -12.51 -10.22 -20.58
N TYR A 47 -11.52 -11.11 -20.43
CA TYR A 47 -10.34 -10.87 -19.60
C TYR A 47 -9.40 -9.89 -20.32
N PHE A 48 -9.38 -8.64 -19.88
CA PHE A 48 -8.27 -7.75 -20.18
C PHE A 48 -7.42 -7.59 -18.93
N SER A 49 -6.31 -8.34 -18.85
CA SER A 49 -5.27 -8.10 -17.86
C SER A 49 -4.50 -6.84 -18.25
N SER A 50 -4.89 -5.67 -17.73
CA SER A 50 -4.01 -4.51 -17.81
C SER A 50 -2.98 -4.60 -16.68
N ILE A 51 -1.75 -5.01 -17.02
CA ILE A 51 -0.60 -4.91 -16.14
C ILE A 51 -0.15 -3.45 -16.20
N ASN A 52 -0.44 -2.69 -15.15
CA ASN A 52 -0.12 -1.28 -15.08
C ASN A 52 1.03 -1.06 -14.11
N PRO A 53 2.07 -0.26 -14.44
CA PRO A 53 3.13 0.03 -13.50
C PRO A 53 2.59 0.87 -12.33
N VAL A 54 3.11 0.56 -11.15
CA VAL A 54 2.90 1.34 -9.93
C VAL A 54 4.25 1.65 -9.30
N LEU A 55 4.36 2.88 -8.82
CA LEU A 55 5.46 3.33 -7.97
C LEU A 55 4.87 3.69 -6.61
N GLU A 56 5.49 3.20 -5.55
CA GLU A 56 5.15 3.55 -4.18
C GLU A 56 6.38 4.10 -3.47
N CYS A 57 6.20 5.24 -2.80
CA CYS A 57 7.15 5.76 -1.82
C CYS A 57 6.58 5.53 -0.44
N GLU A 58 7.40 5.01 0.47
CA GLU A 58 7.01 4.69 1.84
C GLU A 58 7.91 5.42 2.83
N ALA A 59 7.32 5.95 3.90
CA ALA A 59 8.04 6.41 5.08
C ALA A 59 7.42 5.75 6.30
N ALA A 60 8.23 5.12 7.15
CA ALA A 60 7.74 4.43 8.33
C ALA A 60 8.51 4.83 9.59
N VAL A 61 7.75 4.96 10.68
CA VAL A 61 8.25 5.01 12.05
C VAL A 61 8.13 3.61 12.62
N ASN A 62 9.27 2.92 12.76
CA ASN A 62 9.34 1.60 13.37
C ASN A 62 9.39 1.79 14.89
N ILE A 63 8.29 1.49 15.57
CA ILE A 63 8.20 1.64 17.04
C ILE A 63 9.02 0.54 17.71
N ASN A 64 9.04 -0.66 17.11
CA ASN A 64 9.92 -1.77 17.49
C ASN A 64 10.16 -2.68 16.28
N ARG A 65 10.80 -3.85 16.48
CA ARG A 65 11.11 -4.81 15.40
C ARG A 65 9.89 -5.44 14.74
N SER A 66 8.75 -5.40 15.41
CA SER A 66 7.52 -6.08 14.99
C SER A 66 6.44 -5.10 14.56
N PHE A 67 6.49 -3.83 14.97
CA PHE A 67 5.41 -2.87 14.71
C PHE A 67 5.92 -1.54 14.16
N ALA A 68 5.28 -1.08 13.09
CA ALA A 68 5.54 0.21 12.47
C ALA A 68 4.25 0.94 12.10
N VAL A 69 4.29 2.26 12.20
CA VAL A 69 3.30 3.17 11.61
C VAL A 69 3.94 3.73 10.35
N PHE A 70 3.22 3.70 9.22
CA PHE A 70 3.78 4.12 7.94
C PHE A 70 2.84 5.01 7.15
N PHE A 71 3.45 5.81 6.29
CA PHE A 71 2.80 6.65 5.31
C PHE A 71 3.30 6.27 3.92
N ASN A 72 2.37 5.96 3.01
CA ASN A 72 2.71 5.60 1.63
C ASN A 72 2.07 6.57 0.64
N PHE A 73 2.75 6.78 -0.47
CA PHE A 73 2.21 7.46 -1.64
C PHE A 73 2.32 6.53 -2.85
N ASP A 74 1.17 6.14 -3.37
CA ASP A 74 1.06 5.33 -4.59
C ASP A 74 0.79 6.24 -5.79
N LEU A 75 1.63 6.10 -6.81
CA LEU A 75 1.44 6.69 -8.13
C LEU A 75 1.26 5.57 -9.15
N SER A 76 0.15 5.57 -9.86
CA SER A 76 -0.09 4.59 -10.92
C SER A 76 -0.90 5.16 -12.07
N ASN A 77 -0.68 4.56 -13.24
CA ASN A 77 -1.37 4.90 -14.47
C ASN A 77 -2.13 3.65 -14.92
N ILE A 78 -3.44 3.61 -14.66
CA ILE A 78 -4.28 2.45 -14.95
C ILE A 78 -5.00 2.66 -16.28
N ARG A 79 -4.77 1.77 -17.24
CA ARG A 79 -5.58 1.67 -18.45
C ARG A 79 -6.80 0.80 -18.16
N LYS A 80 -8.00 1.36 -18.34
CA LYS A 80 -9.28 0.68 -18.18
C LYS A 80 -10.04 0.75 -19.52
N LYS A 81 -10.42 -0.40 -20.08
CA LYS A 81 -11.38 -0.46 -21.19
C LYS A 81 -12.79 -0.55 -20.60
N GLU A 82 -13.70 0.31 -21.03
CA GLU A 82 -15.11 0.20 -20.60
C GLU A 82 -15.92 -0.66 -21.57
N PHE A 83 -16.90 -1.40 -21.04
CA PHE A 83 -17.62 -2.46 -21.77
C PHE A 83 -18.63 -1.93 -22.81
N PHE A 84 -18.96 -0.64 -22.81
CA PHE A 84 -20.01 -0.06 -23.66
C PHE A 84 -19.48 0.73 -24.88
N GLY A 85 -18.21 0.53 -25.24
CA GLY A 85 -17.63 1.01 -26.49
C GLY A 85 -16.15 0.62 -26.54
N ASP A 86 -15.55 0.55 -27.72
CA ASP A 86 -14.12 0.22 -27.89
C ASP A 86 -13.14 1.29 -27.35
N LYS A 87 -13.60 2.14 -26.42
CA LYS A 87 -12.80 3.19 -25.80
C LYS A 87 -12.02 2.63 -24.63
N THR A 88 -10.70 2.78 -24.72
CA THR A 88 -9.78 2.57 -23.60
C THR A 88 -9.52 3.92 -22.97
N TYR A 89 -9.72 4.03 -21.66
CA TYR A 89 -9.43 5.22 -20.87
C TYR A 89 -8.16 5.01 -20.06
N LEU A 90 -7.28 6.00 -20.07
CA LEU A 90 -6.13 6.09 -19.19
C LEU A 90 -6.50 6.94 -17.96
N SER A 91 -6.43 6.34 -16.79
CA SER A 91 -6.64 7.01 -15.50
C SER A 91 -5.34 7.13 -14.71
N HIS A 92 -5.07 8.31 -14.17
CA HIS A 92 -3.99 8.55 -13.23
C HIS A 92 -4.52 8.48 -11.80
N TYR A 93 -3.90 7.63 -10.98
CA TYR A 93 -4.19 7.50 -9.57
C TYR A 93 -3.04 8.04 -8.74
N LYS A 94 -3.39 8.88 -7.77
CA LYS A 94 -2.50 9.40 -6.74
C LYS A 94 -3.17 9.17 -5.40
N ILE A 95 -2.66 8.23 -4.61
CA ILE A 95 -3.28 7.86 -3.34
C ILE A 95 -2.27 7.96 -2.22
N PHE A 96 -2.63 8.70 -1.18
CA PHE A 96 -1.87 8.76 0.06
C PHE A 96 -2.49 7.83 1.08
N TYR A 97 -1.66 7.07 1.77
CA TYR A 97 -2.07 6.09 2.75
C TYR A 97 -1.43 6.36 4.11
N LEU A 98 -2.22 6.18 5.17
CA LEU A 98 -1.71 6.04 6.53
C LEU A 98 -2.03 4.61 7.00
N GLY A 99 -1.05 3.91 7.53
CA GLY A 99 -1.21 2.50 7.87
C GLY A 99 -0.36 2.00 9.02
N PHE A 100 -0.63 0.75 9.37
CA PHE A 100 0.05 -0.01 10.41
C PHE A 100 0.59 -1.30 9.81
N ARG A 101 1.82 -1.66 10.19
CA ARG A 101 2.48 -2.90 9.78
C ARG A 101 2.87 -3.71 11.00
N TYR A 102 2.56 -5.01 10.95
CA TYR A 102 3.06 -6.00 11.87
C TYR A 102 4.02 -6.96 11.16
N THR A 103 5.21 -7.17 11.70
CA THR A 103 6.26 -8.04 11.17
C THR A 103 6.52 -9.19 12.13
N TYR A 104 6.48 -10.41 11.61
CA TYR A 104 7.00 -11.60 12.28
C TYR A 104 8.39 -11.93 11.72
N ASN A 105 9.43 -11.78 12.53
CA ASN A 105 10.80 -12.09 12.15
C ASN A 105 11.06 -13.59 12.34
N ILE A 106 11.27 -14.32 11.24
CA ILE A 106 11.59 -15.75 11.26
C ILE A 106 13.05 -15.95 11.70
N ASN A 107 13.93 -15.03 11.31
CA ASN A 107 15.31 -14.96 11.79
C ASN A 107 15.84 -13.51 11.70
N ASN A 108 17.13 -13.31 12.00
CA ASN A 108 17.76 -11.98 12.03
C ASN A 108 17.82 -11.26 10.68
N LYS A 109 17.54 -11.94 9.56
CA LYS A 109 17.55 -11.37 8.21
C LYS A 109 16.20 -11.43 7.52
N PHE A 110 15.35 -12.40 7.84
CA PHE A 110 14.12 -12.66 7.11
C PHE A 110 12.90 -12.51 8.01
N GLY A 111 11.90 -11.79 7.51
CA GLY A 111 10.61 -11.63 8.17
C GLY A 111 9.46 -11.60 7.18
N ILE A 112 8.29 -11.99 7.65
CA ILE A 112 7.01 -11.80 6.96
C ILE A 112 6.24 -10.70 7.65
N PHE A 113 5.43 -9.94 6.91
CA PHE A 113 4.65 -8.86 7.50
C PHE A 113 3.26 -8.79 6.90
N GLY A 114 2.32 -8.32 7.74
CA GLY A 114 1.00 -7.89 7.32
C GLY A 114 0.85 -6.39 7.54
N GLN A 115 0.07 -5.74 6.69
CA GLN A 115 -0.21 -4.31 6.80
C GLN A 115 -1.67 -4.00 6.49
N THR A 116 -2.18 -2.97 7.15
CA THR A 116 -3.49 -2.39 6.89
C THR A 116 -3.35 -0.88 6.79
N GLN A 117 -3.98 -0.28 5.79
CA GLN A 117 -3.86 1.15 5.53
C GLN A 117 -5.17 1.75 5.03
N LEU A 118 -5.39 3.00 5.41
CA LEU A 118 -6.49 3.84 4.95
C LEU A 118 -5.92 4.90 4.02
N GLY A 119 -6.48 4.95 2.81
CA GLY A 119 -6.05 5.82 1.74
C GLY A 119 -7.05 6.90 1.42
N ALA A 120 -6.56 8.05 1.01
CA ALA A 120 -7.33 9.07 0.33
C ALA A 120 -6.54 9.54 -0.90
N GLY A 121 -7.20 9.62 -2.04
CA GLY A 121 -6.54 9.93 -3.28
C GLY A 121 -7.42 10.59 -4.31
N THR A 122 -6.81 10.89 -5.44
CA THR A 122 -7.50 11.42 -6.62
C THR A 122 -7.34 10.46 -7.78
N GLN A 123 -8.41 10.32 -8.56
CA GLN A 123 -8.40 9.67 -9.86
C GLN A 123 -8.67 10.73 -10.92
N LYS A 124 -7.85 10.78 -11.98
CA LYS A 124 -8.07 11.66 -13.13
C LYS A 124 -8.06 10.86 -14.43
N SER A 125 -9.17 10.90 -15.17
CA SER A 125 -9.23 10.37 -16.55
C SER A 125 -8.52 11.33 -17.50
N LEU A 126 -7.68 10.81 -18.40
CA LEU A 126 -6.95 11.61 -19.40
C LEU A 126 -7.69 11.74 -20.73
N ASP A 127 -8.64 10.85 -21.02
CA ASP A 127 -9.28 10.75 -22.34
C ASP A 127 -10.69 11.38 -22.37
N GLU A 128 -11.13 12.00 -21.27
CA GLU A 128 -12.35 12.81 -21.25
C GLU A 128 -12.05 14.25 -21.71
N PRO A 129 -12.83 14.81 -22.67
CA PRO A 129 -12.68 16.20 -23.03
C PRO A 129 -12.92 17.08 -21.77
N PRO A 130 -12.18 18.19 -21.60
CA PRO A 130 -12.39 19.09 -20.47
C PRO A 130 -13.81 19.67 -20.58
N THR A 131 -14.75 19.09 -19.85
CA THR A 131 -16.01 19.77 -19.56
C THR A 131 -15.69 20.95 -18.66
N THR A 132 -16.37 22.07 -18.87
CA THR A 132 -16.17 23.36 -18.19
C THR A 132 -16.46 23.34 -16.67
N GLU A 133 -16.59 22.17 -16.08
CA GLU A 133 -16.72 21.98 -14.65
C GLU A 133 -15.35 21.56 -14.11
N PHE A 134 -14.91 22.23 -13.05
CA PHE A 134 -13.74 21.84 -12.30
C PHE A 134 -13.86 20.35 -11.92
N ASN A 135 -13.20 19.47 -12.67
CA ASN A 135 -13.06 18.06 -12.33
C ASN A 135 -12.21 17.98 -11.05
N PHE A 136 -12.85 18.18 -9.90
CA PHE A 136 -12.39 17.63 -8.64
C PHE A 136 -12.32 16.13 -8.87
N GLY A 137 -11.12 15.62 -9.16
CA GLY A 137 -10.92 14.18 -9.31
C GLY A 137 -11.54 13.47 -8.12
N ASP A 138 -12.37 12.47 -8.40
CA ASP A 138 -13.15 11.78 -7.37
C ASP A 138 -12.25 11.44 -6.19
N ILE A 139 -12.59 11.96 -5.01
CA ILE A 139 -11.86 11.67 -3.78
C ILE A 139 -12.17 10.22 -3.43
N ALA A 140 -11.26 9.33 -3.81
CA ALA A 140 -11.37 7.92 -3.50
C ALA A 140 -10.80 7.69 -2.10
N ALA A 141 -11.69 7.40 -1.15
CA ALA A 141 -11.28 6.75 0.09
C ALA A 141 -11.06 5.25 -0.20
N ASP A 142 -9.90 4.74 0.17
CA ASP A 142 -9.50 3.35 -0.07
C ASP A 142 -9.12 2.66 1.24
N ILE A 143 -9.39 1.36 1.35
CA ILE A 143 -8.89 0.53 2.43
C ILE A 143 -8.05 -0.56 1.78
N SER A 144 -6.77 -0.62 2.15
CA SER A 144 -5.86 -1.63 1.63
C SER A 144 -5.35 -2.55 2.73
N ILE A 145 -5.31 -3.84 2.43
CA ILE A 145 -4.71 -4.88 3.26
C ILE A 145 -3.59 -5.52 2.44
N GLY A 146 -2.41 -5.68 3.03
CA GLY A 146 -1.27 -6.25 2.35
C GLY A 146 -0.54 -7.30 3.17
N LEU A 147 0.10 -8.22 2.46
CA LEU A 147 1.01 -9.22 3.01
C LEU A 147 2.33 -9.14 2.24
N GLY A 148 3.44 -9.32 2.94
CA GLY A 148 4.75 -9.24 2.31
C GLY A 148 5.83 -9.99 3.06
N ALA A 149 7.00 -9.99 2.46
CA ALA A 149 8.22 -10.53 3.04
C ALA A 149 9.34 -9.50 2.90
N LYS A 150 10.24 -9.49 3.88
CA LYS A 150 11.41 -8.62 3.90
C LYS A 150 12.68 -9.42 4.17
N TYR A 151 13.77 -8.93 3.60
CA TYR A 151 15.09 -9.49 3.76
C TYR A 151 16.12 -8.38 4.02
N SER A 152 16.74 -8.38 5.18
CA SER A 152 17.79 -7.42 5.54
C SER A 152 19.09 -7.78 4.83
N ILE A 153 19.47 -6.95 3.85
CA ILE A 153 20.73 -7.06 3.12
C ILE A 153 21.87 -6.59 4.03
N THR A 154 21.67 -5.46 4.70
CA THR A 154 22.54 -4.90 5.73
C THR A 154 21.69 -4.44 6.93
N LYS A 155 22.32 -3.85 7.96
CA LYS A 155 21.56 -3.23 9.06
C LYS A 155 20.74 -2.01 8.61
N SER A 156 21.17 -1.33 7.55
CA SER A 156 20.55 -0.10 7.05
C SER A 156 19.79 -0.27 5.74
N LEU A 157 19.81 -1.47 5.14
CA LEU A 157 19.20 -1.73 3.84
C LEU A 157 18.43 -3.06 3.87
N GLU A 158 17.16 -3.00 3.50
CA GLU A 158 16.28 -4.15 3.39
C GLU A 158 15.68 -4.21 1.98
N PHE A 159 15.54 -5.41 1.45
CA PHE A 159 14.66 -5.67 0.32
C PHE A 159 13.31 -6.12 0.84
N SER A 160 12.22 -5.68 0.21
CA SER A 160 10.87 -6.13 0.55
C SER A 160 10.03 -6.38 -0.69
N THR A 161 9.16 -7.37 -0.59
CA THR A 161 8.09 -7.63 -1.55
C THR A 161 6.77 -7.66 -0.82
N LYS A 162 5.70 -7.17 -1.46
CA LYS A 162 4.35 -7.20 -0.88
C LYS A 162 3.29 -7.29 -1.96
N ALA A 163 2.22 -7.99 -1.63
CA ALA A 163 0.96 -7.96 -2.35
C ALA A 163 -0.03 -7.15 -1.53
N LYS A 164 -0.72 -6.18 -2.13
CA LYS A 164 -1.80 -5.41 -1.49
C LYS A 164 -3.10 -5.62 -2.23
N TRP A 165 -4.18 -5.78 -1.48
CA TRP A 165 -5.53 -5.73 -1.97
C TRP A 165 -6.16 -4.40 -1.59
N HIS A 166 -6.64 -3.65 -2.58
CA HIS A 166 -7.28 -2.34 -2.43
C HIS A 166 -8.79 -2.52 -2.57
N GLY A 167 -9.49 -2.78 -1.46
CA GLY A 167 -10.95 -2.98 -1.36
C GLY A 167 -11.67 -3.43 -2.64
N LYS A 168 -12.23 -2.47 -3.40
CA LYS A 168 -12.99 -2.73 -4.63
C LYS A 168 -12.24 -2.45 -5.93
N LEU A 169 -10.97 -2.05 -5.84
CA LEU A 169 -10.26 -1.36 -6.91
C LEU A 169 -9.32 -2.30 -7.66
N PHE A 170 -8.34 -2.92 -6.98
CA PHE A 170 -7.32 -3.74 -7.63
C PHE A 170 -6.39 -4.45 -6.64
N PHE A 171 -5.56 -5.35 -7.15
CA PHE A 171 -4.40 -5.91 -6.46
C PHE A 171 -3.12 -5.23 -6.94
N THR A 172 -2.16 -5.01 -6.05
CA THR A 172 -0.81 -4.57 -6.41
C THR A 172 0.22 -5.58 -5.94
N PHE A 173 1.24 -5.82 -6.75
CA PHE A 173 2.43 -6.60 -6.42
C PHE A 173 3.64 -5.69 -6.52
N LEU A 174 4.31 -5.46 -5.41
CA LEU A 174 5.38 -4.49 -5.25
C LEU A 174 6.66 -5.17 -4.78
N GLY A 175 7.79 -4.72 -5.31
CA GLY A 175 9.14 -5.06 -4.86
C GLY A 175 9.99 -3.81 -4.74
N GLY A 176 10.82 -3.72 -3.71
CA GLY A 176 11.55 -2.48 -3.45
C GLY A 176 12.60 -2.57 -2.37
N LEU A 177 13.30 -1.45 -2.19
CA LEU A 177 14.32 -1.28 -1.16
C LEU A 177 13.79 -0.35 -0.07
N ASN A 178 14.10 -0.70 1.18
CA ASN A 178 13.90 0.15 2.34
C ASN A 178 15.25 0.51 2.96
N PHE A 179 15.45 1.79 3.22
CA PHE A 179 16.61 2.34 3.90
C PHE A 179 16.23 2.64 5.34
N ASN A 180 16.85 1.94 6.29
CA ASN A 180 16.70 2.21 7.70
C ASN A 180 17.69 3.29 8.09
N LEU A 181 17.18 4.43 8.55
CA LEU A 181 18.02 5.48 9.09
C LEU A 181 18.60 5.04 10.43
N PRO A 182 19.87 5.40 10.70
CA PRO A 182 20.44 5.22 12.03
C PRO A 182 19.60 6.00 13.06
N GLU A 183 19.59 5.47 14.29
CA GLU A 183 18.85 6.00 15.43
C GLU A 183 18.97 7.53 15.57
N ILE A 184 17.86 8.20 15.85
CA ILE A 184 17.85 9.60 16.26
C ILE A 184 18.39 9.63 17.70
N ARG A 185 19.71 9.72 17.85
CA ARG A 185 20.32 9.89 19.18
C ARG A 185 19.87 11.24 19.75
N LYS A 186 19.28 11.20 20.95
CA LYS A 186 19.01 12.38 21.77
C LYS A 186 20.30 12.94 22.35
#